data_AF-A0A2D6YSC6-F1
#
_entry.id   AF-A0A2D6YSC6-F1
#
_cell.length_a   1.000
_cell.length_b   1.000
_cell.length_c   1.000
_cell.angle_alpha   90.00
_cell.angle_beta   90.00
_cell.angle_gamma   90.00
#
_symmetry.space_group_name_H-M   'P 1'
#
loop_
_entity.id
_entity.type
_entity.pdbx_description
1 polymer ?
#
loop_
_entity_poly.entity_id
_entity_poly.type
_entity_poly.pdbx_seq_one_letter_code
_entity_poly.pdbx_strand_id
1 'polypeptide(L)'
;MKIRRFRPVIAASIVASATPVLAADVLQDIGYFDLAARLGDDLPTGAGVVVVQTEALDPGYSPNQGDPRFTGIDFIERSGSTASSVHASKVGFALYGNEDGVAPGIPRVNLFEVNDFIGSGYLRYGSSSLPDNPPGGARIFNHSWIASGGASADINLLRRADFAANTFKTLWVVGVNNGAGSDSPALLAGMHHGIAVGVADGDHAEADTGPGTDQQGRMKPELVAPADFTSFATPVVSGCAALLYETHDVTPELAANSIADLPQVVKAVLLAGASRDETWTNAPESKGPQRGATSRPIDEIYGAGLVDIDRAHAIYTGLEQSGTGELAASATMAGPGWDFESMSNGEVLWHRFSIDAVADEIGILVTWNRVVASNFAISTHPDLDLELFRIVDEVPESLVGAGAGTFASGNVRSASAVDNVELIHVRGLEPGDYAVRLSRIDGNSVSTRAAIAWWLPPAADSIPGDLNHDGRVDGADFGVLLSRWGTADPEADLDDSGSVGGGDIGVLLALWTG
;
A
#
# COMPACT_ATOMS: atom_id res chain seq x y z
N MET A 1 -3.12 11.16 -42.17
CA MET A 1 -4.00 11.80 -41.18
C MET A 1 -3.12 12.69 -40.32
N LYS A 2 -3.25 14.02 -40.41
CA LYS A 2 -2.39 14.95 -39.65
C LYS A 2 -2.67 14.78 -38.16
N ILE A 3 -1.71 14.22 -37.42
CA ILE A 3 -1.75 14.11 -35.96
C ILE A 3 -1.87 15.53 -35.42
N ARG A 4 -3.05 15.90 -34.89
CA ARG A 4 -3.20 17.14 -34.12
C ARG A 4 -2.38 16.94 -32.85
N ARG A 5 -1.39 17.80 -32.60
CA ARG A 5 -0.66 17.82 -31.33
C ARG A 5 -1.67 17.86 -30.19
N PHE A 6 -1.54 16.93 -29.25
CA PHE A 6 -2.23 16.97 -27.97
C PHE A 6 -1.93 18.35 -27.36
N ARG A 7 -2.97 19.11 -27.01
CA ARG A 7 -2.85 20.38 -26.28
C ARG A 7 -3.47 20.16 -24.89
N PRO A 8 -2.77 19.45 -24.00
CA PRO A 8 -3.21 19.35 -22.63
C PRO A 8 -3.19 20.73 -21.99
N VAL A 9 -4.17 21.01 -21.12
CA VAL A 9 -4.01 22.05 -20.12
C VAL A 9 -3.05 21.47 -19.08
N ILE A 10 -1.76 21.81 -19.20
CA ILE A 10 -0.73 21.48 -18.23
C ILE A 10 -0.68 22.65 -17.26
N ALA A 11 -1.07 22.43 -16.01
CA ALA A 11 -0.86 23.39 -14.95
C ALA A 11 0.38 22.98 -14.17
N ALA A 12 1.44 23.78 -14.26
CA ALA A 12 2.49 23.82 -13.25
C ALA A 12 2.06 24.87 -12.21
N SER A 13 1.76 24.45 -10.99
CA SER A 13 1.23 25.33 -9.96
C SER A 13 2.35 26.10 -9.24
N ILE A 14 2.06 27.37 -8.97
CA ILE A 14 2.95 28.37 -8.40
C ILE A 14 3.11 28.15 -6.89
N VAL A 15 4.37 28.20 -6.42
CA VAL A 15 4.78 28.05 -5.02
C VAL A 15 4.24 29.20 -4.16
N ALA A 16 3.37 28.90 -3.20
CA ALA A 16 3.15 29.75 -2.03
C ALA A 16 4.13 29.36 -0.93
N SER A 17 4.67 30.34 -0.21
CA SER A 17 5.72 30.15 0.78
C SER A 17 5.19 29.47 2.06
N ALA A 18 5.34 28.15 2.13
CA ALA A 18 5.35 27.37 3.36
C ALA A 18 6.79 27.25 3.90
N THR A 19 6.94 26.95 5.19
CA THR A 19 8.20 26.44 5.73
C THR A 19 8.51 25.11 5.05
N PRO A 20 9.68 24.93 4.43
CA PRO A 20 9.97 23.71 3.68
C PRO A 20 10.00 22.50 4.61
N VAL A 21 9.31 21.42 4.24
CA VAL A 21 9.47 20.11 4.89
C VAL A 21 10.90 19.61 4.67
N LEU A 22 11.57 19.17 5.74
CA LEU A 22 12.94 18.66 5.70
C LEU A 22 12.96 17.18 5.34
N ALA A 23 13.96 16.74 4.57
CA ALA A 23 14.08 15.33 4.17
C ALA A 23 14.18 14.37 5.36
N ALA A 24 14.86 14.77 6.45
CA ALA A 24 14.93 13.96 7.67
C ALA A 24 13.56 13.77 8.34
N ASP A 25 12.71 14.79 8.31
CA ASP A 25 11.34 14.71 8.85
C ASP A 25 10.49 13.78 7.97
N VAL A 26 10.63 13.88 6.64
CA VAL A 26 9.99 12.94 5.69
C VAL A 26 10.38 11.49 5.99
N LEU A 27 11.68 11.19 6.12
CA LEU A 27 12.16 9.84 6.40
C LEU A 27 11.68 9.32 7.76
N GLN A 28 11.62 10.19 8.77
CA GLN A 28 11.06 9.83 10.08
C GLN A 28 9.56 9.51 10.00
N ASP A 29 8.78 10.37 9.34
CA ASP A 29 7.32 10.26 9.27
C ASP A 29 6.85 9.01 8.50
N ILE A 30 7.66 8.53 7.54
CA ILE A 30 7.35 7.32 6.77
C ILE A 30 7.90 6.03 7.39
N GLY A 31 8.44 6.07 8.62
CA GLY A 31 8.99 4.89 9.28
C GLY A 31 10.33 4.39 8.72
N TYR A 32 11.05 5.20 7.92
CA TYR A 32 12.34 4.77 7.33
C TYR A 32 13.39 4.48 8.42
N PHE A 33 13.44 5.31 9.47
CA PHE A 33 14.40 5.09 10.56
C PHE A 33 14.03 3.93 11.47
N ASP A 34 12.74 3.60 11.60
CA ASP A 34 12.29 2.40 12.31
C ASP A 34 12.69 1.15 11.52
N LEU A 35 12.52 1.17 10.19
CA LEU A 35 13.02 0.13 9.30
C LEU A 35 14.54 -0.03 9.41
N ALA A 36 15.28 1.08 9.39
CA ALA A 36 16.73 1.09 9.55
C ALA A 36 17.16 0.51 10.90
N ALA A 37 16.44 0.84 11.98
CA ALA A 37 16.70 0.28 13.30
C ALA A 37 16.42 -1.24 13.35
N ARG A 38 15.37 -1.69 12.67
CA ARG A 38 14.98 -3.12 12.62
C ARG A 38 15.94 -3.98 11.78
N LEU A 39 16.45 -3.44 10.67
CA LEU A 39 17.27 -4.21 9.71
C LEU A 39 18.77 -4.00 9.85
N GLY A 40 19.23 -2.87 10.40
CA GLY A 40 20.64 -2.54 10.48
C GLY A 40 21.31 -2.51 9.10
N ASP A 41 22.35 -3.34 8.93
CA ASP A 41 23.13 -3.42 7.68
C ASP A 41 22.33 -4.01 6.50
N ASP A 42 21.21 -4.69 6.76
CA ASP A 42 20.35 -5.29 5.74
C ASP A 42 19.28 -4.31 5.20
N LEU A 43 19.33 -3.03 5.59
CA LEU A 43 18.41 -2.00 5.11
C LEU A 43 18.48 -1.88 3.57
N PRO A 44 17.38 -2.12 2.83
CA PRO A 44 17.35 -1.88 1.40
C PRO A 44 17.56 -0.39 1.08
N THR A 45 18.19 -0.14 -0.06
CA THR A 45 18.51 1.20 -0.58
C THR A 45 17.84 1.51 -1.92
N GLY A 46 17.11 0.57 -2.51
CA GLY A 46 16.63 0.60 -3.90
C GLY A 46 17.65 0.07 -4.92
N ALA A 47 18.69 -0.62 -4.47
CA ALA A 47 19.72 -1.18 -5.35
C ALA A 47 19.12 -2.18 -6.36
N GLY A 48 19.61 -2.13 -7.60
CA GLY A 48 19.11 -2.98 -8.69
C GLY A 48 17.77 -2.54 -9.30
N VAL A 49 17.04 -1.62 -8.67
CA VAL A 49 15.74 -1.14 -9.15
C VAL A 49 15.92 -0.05 -10.20
N VAL A 50 15.36 -0.26 -11.39
CA VAL A 50 15.34 0.74 -12.46
C VAL A 50 14.00 1.48 -12.44
N VAL A 51 14.03 2.80 -12.53
CA VAL A 51 12.81 3.63 -12.50
C VAL A 51 12.64 4.47 -13.77
N VAL A 52 11.40 4.88 -14.01
CA VAL A 52 11.03 5.93 -14.95
C VAL A 52 10.59 7.15 -14.16
N GLN A 53 11.14 8.31 -14.48
CA GLN A 53 10.64 9.61 -14.03
C GLN A 53 10.15 10.38 -15.26
N THR A 54 8.87 10.73 -15.27
CA THR A 54 8.25 11.47 -16.38
C THR A 54 7.91 12.87 -15.92
N GLU A 55 8.36 13.89 -16.64
CA GLU A 55 8.20 15.29 -16.26
C GLU A 55 7.68 16.16 -17.40
N ALA A 56 6.94 17.21 -17.04
CA ALA A 56 6.57 18.24 -18.00
C ALA A 56 7.80 19.08 -18.39
N LEU A 57 7.79 19.66 -19.59
CA LEU A 57 8.84 20.59 -20.01
C LEU A 57 8.74 21.92 -19.27
N ASP A 58 9.67 22.18 -18.34
CA ASP A 58 9.86 23.49 -17.73
C ASP A 58 11.26 23.67 -17.08
N PRO A 59 12.25 24.32 -17.74
CA PRO A 59 12.36 24.51 -19.18
C PRO A 59 12.67 23.20 -19.93
N GLY A 60 13.06 22.16 -19.22
CA GLY A 60 13.24 20.79 -19.72
C GLY A 60 12.57 19.78 -18.80
N TYR A 61 12.90 18.49 -18.96
CA TYR A 61 12.27 17.39 -18.21
C TYR A 61 13.29 16.55 -17.42
N SER A 62 14.59 16.80 -17.59
CA SER A 62 15.64 16.06 -16.88
C SER A 62 15.98 16.77 -15.57
N PRO A 63 16.31 16.06 -14.47
CA PRO A 63 17.01 16.65 -13.34
C PRO A 63 18.36 17.25 -13.77
N ASN A 64 18.92 18.12 -12.93
CA ASN A 64 20.31 18.57 -13.05
C ASN A 64 21.25 17.43 -12.70
N GLN A 65 21.60 16.61 -13.68
CA GLN A 65 22.39 15.38 -13.49
C GLN A 65 23.81 15.62 -12.91
N GLY A 66 24.30 16.86 -12.94
CA GLY A 66 25.59 17.24 -12.33
C GLY A 66 25.50 17.59 -10.84
N ASP A 67 24.32 17.55 -10.22
CA ASP A 67 24.15 17.75 -8.78
C ASP A 67 24.84 16.59 -8.01
N PRO A 68 25.69 16.88 -6.99
CA PRO A 68 26.38 15.86 -6.21
C PRO A 68 25.46 14.80 -5.58
N ARG A 69 24.20 15.14 -5.34
CA ARG A 69 23.22 14.19 -4.78
C ARG A 69 22.86 13.04 -5.71
N PHE A 70 23.13 13.19 -7.01
CA PHE A 70 22.89 12.16 -8.02
C PHE A 70 24.15 11.38 -8.42
N THR A 71 25.20 11.46 -7.60
CA THR A 71 26.45 10.71 -7.84
C THR A 71 26.15 9.22 -7.92
N GLY A 72 26.54 8.58 -9.03
CA GLY A 72 26.38 7.14 -9.24
C GLY A 72 25.16 6.74 -10.07
N ILE A 73 24.29 7.70 -10.42
CA ILE A 73 23.07 7.44 -11.19
C ILE A 73 23.34 7.51 -12.69
N ASP A 74 22.93 6.47 -13.41
CA ASP A 74 22.90 6.44 -14.87
C ASP A 74 21.56 7.01 -15.39
N PHE A 75 21.57 8.26 -15.85
CA PHE A 75 20.40 8.91 -16.43
C PHE A 75 20.29 8.64 -17.93
N ILE A 76 19.10 8.23 -18.37
CA ILE A 76 18.81 8.02 -19.80
C ILE A 76 17.66 8.91 -20.24
N GLU A 77 17.98 9.96 -21.00
CA GLU A 77 17.00 10.87 -21.62
C GLU A 77 16.29 10.19 -22.80
N ARG A 78 15.09 9.65 -22.56
CA ARG A 78 14.33 8.89 -23.56
C ARG A 78 13.64 9.77 -24.60
N SER A 79 13.27 10.99 -24.24
CA SER A 79 12.60 11.96 -25.13
C SER A 79 13.57 12.92 -25.83
N GLY A 80 14.87 12.61 -25.84
CA GLY A 80 15.93 13.39 -26.49
C GLY A 80 16.57 14.46 -25.60
N SER A 81 17.59 15.14 -26.13
CA SER A 81 18.34 16.13 -25.34
C SER A 81 17.45 17.25 -24.82
N THR A 82 17.61 17.58 -23.53
CA THR A 82 16.79 18.58 -22.84
C THR A 82 17.61 19.48 -21.92
N ALA A 83 17.00 20.56 -21.44
CA ALA A 83 17.56 21.38 -20.38
C ALA A 83 17.30 20.74 -19.00
N SER A 84 18.07 21.11 -17.98
CA SER A 84 17.78 20.73 -16.60
C SER A 84 16.52 21.43 -16.08
N SER A 85 15.70 20.72 -15.32
CA SER A 85 14.54 21.21 -14.58
C SER A 85 14.78 21.14 -13.08
N VAL A 86 14.47 22.24 -12.38
CA VAL A 86 14.53 22.30 -10.92
C VAL A 86 13.46 21.41 -10.29
N HIS A 87 12.26 21.37 -10.89
CA HIS A 87 11.18 20.50 -10.45
C HIS A 87 11.59 19.02 -10.57
N ALA A 88 12.08 18.60 -11.74
CA ALA A 88 12.59 17.24 -11.95
C ALA A 88 13.72 16.88 -10.97
N SER A 89 14.59 17.85 -10.65
CA SER A 89 15.66 17.65 -9.65
C SER A 89 15.08 17.42 -8.25
N LYS A 90 14.06 18.19 -7.84
CA LYS A 90 13.42 18.00 -6.53
C LYS A 90 12.69 16.66 -6.42
N VAL A 91 12.03 16.22 -7.49
CA VAL A 91 11.46 14.87 -7.56
C VAL A 91 12.57 13.82 -7.39
N GLY A 92 13.70 14.01 -8.08
CA GLY A 92 14.86 13.14 -7.95
C GLY A 92 15.47 13.14 -6.55
N PHE A 93 15.56 14.28 -5.88
CA PHE A 93 16.11 14.36 -4.51
C PHE A 93 15.31 13.49 -3.54
N ALA A 94 13.98 13.55 -3.58
CA ALA A 94 13.12 12.74 -2.72
C ALA A 94 13.11 11.24 -3.07
N LEU A 95 13.38 10.88 -4.32
CA LEU A 95 13.39 9.48 -4.75
C LEU A 95 14.76 8.82 -4.56
N TYR A 96 15.78 9.31 -5.25
CA TYR A 96 17.07 8.64 -5.43
C TYR A 96 18.28 9.52 -5.07
N GLY A 97 18.05 10.67 -4.43
CA GLY A 97 19.14 11.50 -3.91
C GLY A 97 19.90 10.77 -2.81
N ASN A 98 21.23 10.78 -2.85
CA ASN A 98 22.06 10.05 -1.88
C ASN A 98 22.05 10.63 -0.44
N GLU A 99 21.58 11.85 -0.25
CA GLU A 99 21.46 12.53 1.05
C GLU A 99 20.01 12.59 1.55
N ASP A 100 19.07 12.81 0.63
CA ASP A 100 17.68 13.21 0.93
C ASP A 100 16.65 12.16 0.51
N GLY A 101 17.03 11.19 -0.33
CA GLY A 101 16.11 10.29 -1.01
C GLY A 101 15.77 9.05 -0.20
N VAL A 102 14.57 8.53 -0.42
CA VAL A 102 14.13 7.28 0.21
C VAL A 102 14.88 6.06 -0.35
N ALA A 103 15.27 6.08 -1.62
CA ALA A 103 15.93 4.96 -2.31
C ALA A 103 17.25 5.40 -2.99
N PRO A 104 18.28 5.77 -2.20
CA PRO A 104 19.54 6.33 -2.70
C PRO A 104 20.39 5.35 -3.52
N GLY A 105 20.10 4.05 -3.46
CA GLY A 105 20.79 2.97 -4.17
C GLY A 105 20.31 2.74 -5.61
N ILE A 106 19.27 3.44 -6.08
CA ILE A 106 18.75 3.32 -7.46
C ILE A 106 19.87 3.64 -8.47
N PRO A 107 20.28 2.66 -9.31
CA PRO A 107 21.44 2.85 -10.18
C PRO A 107 21.11 3.54 -11.51
N ARG A 108 19.84 3.55 -11.93
CA ARG A 108 19.44 4.03 -13.26
C ARG A 108 18.04 4.63 -13.28
N VAL A 109 17.94 5.78 -13.93
CA VAL A 109 16.68 6.53 -14.09
C VAL A 109 16.45 6.83 -15.57
N ASN A 110 15.30 6.39 -16.08
CA ASN A 110 14.85 6.70 -17.43
C ASN A 110 13.95 7.94 -17.40
N LEU A 111 14.34 8.97 -18.13
CA LEU A 111 13.69 10.27 -18.10
C LEU A 111 12.83 10.44 -19.35
N PHE A 112 11.56 10.76 -19.16
CA PHE A 112 10.64 11.08 -20.25
C PHE A 112 10.06 12.47 -20.12
N GLU A 113 9.81 13.08 -21.26
CA GLU A 113 8.88 14.20 -21.38
C GLU A 113 7.44 13.68 -21.45
N VAL A 114 6.51 14.35 -20.77
CA VAL A 114 5.09 13.93 -20.68
C VAL A 114 4.43 13.66 -22.04
N ASN A 115 4.54 14.57 -23.01
CA ASN A 115 3.85 14.41 -24.29
C ASN A 115 4.46 13.29 -25.14
N ASP A 116 5.78 13.10 -25.10
CA ASP A 116 6.42 11.96 -25.75
C ASP A 116 6.06 10.64 -25.05
N PHE A 117 6.06 10.59 -23.72
CA PHE A 117 5.61 9.43 -22.95
C PHE A 117 4.20 9.00 -23.34
N ILE A 118 3.25 9.95 -23.33
CA ILE A 118 1.86 9.73 -23.76
C ILE A 118 1.80 9.33 -25.24
N GLY A 119 2.57 10.02 -26.07
CA GLY A 119 2.63 9.85 -27.51
C GLY A 119 3.54 8.69 -27.91
N SER A 120 4.51 8.98 -28.78
CA SER A 120 5.33 7.97 -29.45
C SER A 120 6.28 7.18 -28.54
N GLY A 121 6.69 7.77 -27.43
CA GLY A 121 7.76 7.27 -26.57
C GLY A 121 7.37 6.04 -25.75
N TYR A 122 6.15 5.98 -25.21
CA TYR A 122 5.75 4.86 -24.36
C TYR A 122 4.30 4.38 -24.56
N LEU A 123 3.28 5.17 -24.21
CA LEU A 123 1.87 4.75 -24.26
C LEU A 123 1.31 4.60 -25.67
N ARG A 124 1.96 5.20 -26.67
CA ARG A 124 1.60 5.14 -28.10
C ARG A 124 0.17 5.61 -28.40
N TYR A 125 -0.30 6.60 -27.65
CA TYR A 125 -1.62 7.19 -27.84
C TYR A 125 -1.81 7.75 -29.25
N GLY A 126 -3.02 7.58 -29.79
CA GLY A 126 -3.34 7.96 -31.17
C GLY A 126 -2.83 6.99 -32.25
N SER A 127 -2.26 5.84 -31.86
CA SER A 127 -1.84 4.77 -32.78
C SER A 127 -2.53 3.44 -32.48
N SER A 128 -2.47 2.47 -33.39
CA SER A 128 -2.92 1.09 -33.14
C SER A 128 -1.88 0.23 -32.40
N SER A 129 -0.72 0.80 -32.06
CA SER A 129 0.34 0.08 -31.38
C SER A 129 0.04 -0.05 -29.90
N LEU A 130 0.43 -1.18 -29.33
CA LEU A 130 0.47 -1.38 -27.88
C LEU A 130 1.53 -0.45 -27.26
N PRO A 131 1.41 -0.11 -25.96
CA PRO A 131 2.49 0.53 -25.21
C PRO A 131 3.81 -0.21 -25.40
N ASP A 132 4.91 0.54 -25.39
CA ASP A 132 6.25 -0.04 -25.54
C ASP A 132 6.68 -0.83 -24.29
N ASN A 133 7.70 -1.68 -24.43
CA ASN A 133 8.30 -2.34 -23.28
C ASN A 133 8.91 -1.31 -22.32
N PRO A 134 8.85 -1.53 -20.99
CA PRO A 134 9.51 -0.66 -20.01
C PRO A 134 11.01 -0.54 -20.31
N PRO A 135 11.55 0.70 -20.33
CA PRO A 135 12.93 0.91 -20.70
C PRO A 135 13.87 0.35 -19.63
N GLY A 136 14.88 -0.43 -20.06
CA GLY A 136 15.93 -0.92 -19.16
C GLY A 136 15.43 -1.82 -18.02
N GLY A 137 14.26 -2.45 -18.18
CA GLY A 137 13.66 -3.29 -17.13
C GLY A 137 13.03 -2.49 -15.99
N ALA A 138 12.63 -1.23 -16.23
CA ALA A 138 12.04 -0.38 -15.21
C ALA A 138 10.80 -1.04 -14.58
N ARG A 139 10.78 -1.08 -13.23
CA ARG A 139 9.67 -1.63 -12.44
C ARG A 139 8.73 -0.56 -11.90
N ILE A 140 9.22 0.67 -11.73
CA ILE A 140 8.46 1.80 -11.15
C ILE A 140 8.40 2.96 -12.15
N PHE A 141 7.21 3.54 -12.29
CA PHE A 141 6.94 4.72 -13.08
C PHE A 141 6.42 5.83 -12.17
N ASN A 142 7.23 6.86 -11.97
CA ASN A 142 6.89 8.04 -11.20
C ASN A 142 6.35 9.14 -12.13
N HIS A 143 5.17 9.65 -11.78
CA HIS A 143 4.46 10.71 -12.49
C HIS A 143 4.06 11.86 -11.56
N SER A 144 4.98 12.80 -11.35
CA SER A 144 4.77 14.00 -10.52
C SER A 144 4.09 15.17 -11.26
N TRP A 145 3.08 14.88 -12.10
CA TRP A 145 2.37 15.85 -12.94
C TRP A 145 0.90 15.47 -13.13
N ILE A 146 0.10 16.47 -13.50
CA ILE A 146 -1.32 16.31 -13.84
C ILE A 146 -1.61 16.79 -15.26
N ALA A 147 -2.62 16.21 -15.91
CA ALA A 147 -3.14 16.69 -17.19
C ALA A 147 -4.55 16.14 -17.46
N SER A 148 -5.19 16.67 -18.50
CA SER A 148 -6.35 16.06 -19.15
C SER A 148 -6.31 16.35 -20.64
N GLY A 149 -6.71 15.37 -21.45
CA GLY A 149 -7.00 15.49 -22.88
C GLY A 149 -8.48 15.64 -23.21
N GLY A 150 -9.33 15.70 -22.18
CA GLY A 150 -10.78 15.54 -22.27
C GLY A 150 -11.22 14.07 -22.16
N ALA A 151 -12.47 13.86 -21.73
CA ALA A 151 -12.93 12.57 -21.23
C ALA A 151 -12.62 11.36 -22.13
N SER A 152 -12.83 11.48 -23.45
CA SER A 152 -12.57 10.36 -24.37
C SER A 152 -11.07 10.07 -24.56
N ALA A 153 -10.21 11.08 -24.46
CA ALA A 153 -8.77 10.87 -24.52
C ALA A 153 -8.27 10.25 -23.21
N ASP A 154 -8.75 10.75 -22.08
CA ASP A 154 -8.37 10.29 -20.74
C ASP A 154 -8.74 8.81 -20.56
N ILE A 155 -9.96 8.41 -20.94
CA ILE A 155 -10.39 7.00 -20.91
C ILE A 155 -9.44 6.11 -21.72
N ASN A 156 -9.06 6.50 -22.94
CA ASN A 156 -8.18 5.68 -23.76
C ASN A 156 -6.76 5.60 -23.18
N LEU A 157 -6.27 6.69 -22.61
CA LEU A 157 -4.95 6.75 -21.97
C LEU A 157 -4.91 5.90 -20.70
N LEU A 158 -5.92 6.00 -19.85
CA LEU A 158 -6.10 5.14 -18.68
C LEU A 158 -6.11 3.66 -19.06
N ARG A 159 -6.82 3.30 -20.12
CA ARG A 159 -6.82 1.91 -20.62
C ARG A 159 -5.44 1.46 -21.07
N ARG A 160 -4.68 2.32 -21.76
CA ARG A 160 -3.31 2.01 -22.17
C ARG A 160 -2.37 1.87 -20.98
N ALA A 161 -2.50 2.75 -19.99
CA ALA A 161 -1.68 2.74 -18.79
C ALA A 161 -1.95 1.49 -17.94
N ASP A 162 -3.21 1.19 -17.64
CA ASP A 162 -3.60 -0.03 -16.90
C ASP A 162 -3.22 -1.31 -17.70
N PHE A 163 -3.40 -1.31 -19.04
CA PHE A 163 -2.91 -2.41 -19.86
C PHE A 163 -1.39 -2.58 -19.75
N ALA A 164 -0.61 -1.50 -19.81
CA ALA A 164 0.84 -1.54 -19.70
C ALA A 164 1.28 -2.03 -18.31
N ALA A 165 0.67 -1.49 -17.24
CA ALA A 165 0.95 -1.87 -15.86
C ALA A 165 0.79 -3.37 -15.64
N ASN A 166 -0.32 -3.94 -16.11
CA ASN A 166 -0.60 -5.36 -15.97
C ASN A 166 0.24 -6.24 -16.92
N THR A 167 0.49 -5.78 -18.15
CA THR A 167 1.25 -6.56 -19.16
C THR A 167 2.73 -6.66 -18.80
N PHE A 168 3.30 -5.58 -18.29
CA PHE A 168 4.74 -5.49 -18.03
C PHE A 168 5.11 -5.55 -16.55
N LYS A 169 4.14 -5.81 -15.67
CA LYS A 169 4.32 -5.87 -14.21
C LYS A 169 5.00 -4.60 -13.64
N THR A 170 4.52 -3.43 -14.04
CA THR A 170 5.09 -2.16 -13.58
C THR A 170 4.16 -1.45 -12.60
N LEU A 171 4.70 -0.93 -11.51
CA LEU A 171 3.98 -0.08 -10.56
C LEU A 171 4.03 1.38 -11.00
N TRP A 172 2.88 2.06 -10.99
CA TRP A 172 2.76 3.46 -11.40
C TRP A 172 2.33 4.29 -10.20
N VAL A 173 3.14 5.27 -9.84
CA VAL A 173 2.92 6.16 -8.70
C VAL A 173 2.71 7.57 -9.25
N VAL A 174 1.57 8.16 -8.95
CA VAL A 174 1.07 9.35 -9.65
C VAL A 174 0.60 10.40 -8.66
N GLY A 175 1.09 11.64 -8.78
CA GLY A 175 0.60 12.74 -7.93
C GLY A 175 -0.81 13.18 -8.31
N VAL A 176 -1.65 13.46 -7.31
CA VAL A 176 -2.91 14.18 -7.53
C VAL A 176 -2.66 15.70 -7.63
N ASN A 177 -3.69 16.49 -7.93
CA ASN A 177 -3.55 17.94 -8.00
C ASN A 177 -3.30 18.56 -6.61
N ASN A 178 -2.62 19.70 -6.56
CA ASN A 178 -2.34 20.40 -5.30
C ASN A 178 -3.51 21.33 -4.92
N GLY A 179 -3.74 21.48 -3.62
CA GLY A 179 -4.77 22.33 -3.05
C GLY A 179 -6.05 21.56 -2.72
N ALA A 180 -6.50 21.66 -1.47
CA ALA A 180 -7.78 21.09 -1.03
C ALA A 180 -8.95 21.65 -1.86
N GLY A 181 -9.86 20.77 -2.30
CA GLY A 181 -11.00 21.13 -3.15
C GLY A 181 -10.63 21.57 -4.57
N SER A 182 -9.38 21.37 -4.99
CA SER A 182 -8.98 21.62 -6.37
C SER A 182 -9.58 20.59 -7.33
N ASP A 183 -9.57 20.91 -8.63
CA ASP A 183 -10.02 19.96 -9.64
C ASP A 183 -9.19 18.67 -9.57
N SER A 184 -9.84 17.53 -9.84
CA SER A 184 -9.21 16.21 -9.92
C SER A 184 -9.18 15.72 -11.38
N PRO A 185 -8.15 16.09 -12.19
CA PRO A 185 -8.05 15.63 -13.57
C PRO A 185 -7.91 14.11 -13.63
N ALA A 186 -8.75 13.48 -14.44
CA ALA A 186 -8.87 12.02 -14.48
C ALA A 186 -7.60 11.28 -14.93
N LEU A 187 -6.66 11.92 -15.65
CA LEU A 187 -5.73 11.23 -16.55
C LEU A 187 -4.92 10.08 -15.93
N LEU A 188 -3.77 10.30 -15.28
CA LEU A 188 -3.02 9.18 -14.69
C LEU A 188 -3.41 8.96 -13.22
N ALA A 189 -3.83 10.01 -12.51
CA ALA A 189 -4.31 9.88 -11.13
C ALA A 189 -5.56 8.98 -11.04
N GLY A 190 -6.39 8.94 -12.09
CA GLY A 190 -7.54 8.05 -12.19
C GLY A 190 -7.23 6.61 -12.60
N MET A 191 -5.98 6.16 -12.59
CA MET A 191 -5.65 4.75 -12.89
C MET A 191 -6.32 3.78 -11.92
N HIS A 192 -6.60 2.55 -12.37
CA HIS A 192 -7.01 1.47 -11.48
C HIS A 192 -5.79 0.78 -10.88
N HIS A 193 -4.76 0.56 -11.69
CA HIS A 193 -3.61 -0.26 -11.31
C HIS A 193 -2.48 0.56 -10.66
N GLY A 194 -2.52 1.88 -10.77
CA GLY A 194 -1.56 2.79 -10.15
C GLY A 194 -1.92 3.15 -8.70
N ILE A 195 -1.04 3.90 -8.06
CA ILE A 195 -1.23 4.52 -6.74
C ILE A 195 -1.27 6.04 -6.95
N ALA A 196 -2.41 6.67 -6.72
CA ALA A 196 -2.50 8.12 -6.66
C ALA A 196 -2.07 8.61 -5.27
N VAL A 197 -1.24 9.65 -5.24
CA VAL A 197 -0.56 10.12 -4.04
C VAL A 197 -0.91 11.57 -3.75
N GLY A 198 -1.44 11.80 -2.55
CA GLY A 198 -1.66 13.13 -1.95
C GLY A 198 -0.57 13.52 -0.96
N VAL A 199 -0.72 14.67 -0.31
CA VAL A 199 0.16 15.17 0.75
C VAL A 199 -0.43 14.88 2.13
N ALA A 200 0.44 14.64 3.11
CA ALA A 200 0.04 14.25 4.47
C ALA A 200 -0.77 15.31 5.23
N ASP A 201 -0.68 16.59 4.84
CA ASP A 201 -1.45 17.68 5.43
C ASP A 201 -2.85 17.87 4.81
N GLY A 202 -3.20 17.05 3.81
CA GLY A 202 -4.49 17.08 3.14
C GLY A 202 -4.66 18.20 2.11
N ASP A 203 -3.64 19.01 1.81
CA ASP A 203 -3.74 20.11 0.83
C ASP A 203 -3.60 19.61 -0.63
N HIS A 204 -4.51 18.72 -1.04
CA HIS A 204 -4.56 18.12 -2.37
C HIS A 204 -5.98 17.88 -2.85
N ALA A 205 -6.14 17.59 -4.14
CA ALA A 205 -7.41 17.13 -4.71
C ALA A 205 -7.81 15.76 -4.17
N GLU A 206 -9.00 15.71 -3.58
CA GLU A 206 -9.59 14.60 -2.83
C GLU A 206 -10.93 14.14 -3.42
N ALA A 207 -11.38 14.77 -4.51
CA ALA A 207 -12.64 14.42 -5.14
C ALA A 207 -12.59 13.04 -5.81
N ASP A 208 -13.67 12.27 -5.62
CA ASP A 208 -13.93 11.02 -6.33
C ASP A 208 -13.75 11.19 -7.84
N THR A 209 -13.28 10.13 -8.49
CA THR A 209 -13.05 10.14 -9.94
C THR A 209 -14.32 10.52 -10.73
N GLY A 210 -14.20 11.57 -11.56
CA GLY A 210 -15.31 12.12 -12.35
C GLY A 210 -15.22 11.81 -13.85
N PRO A 211 -15.86 12.64 -14.72
CA PRO A 211 -15.80 12.48 -16.16
C PRO A 211 -14.38 12.34 -16.70
N GLY A 212 -14.15 11.30 -17.50
CA GLY A 212 -12.81 10.95 -18.02
C GLY A 212 -12.24 9.66 -17.45
N THR A 213 -12.95 9.01 -16.52
CA THR A 213 -12.73 7.60 -16.14
C THR A 213 -13.83 6.69 -16.68
N ASP A 214 -13.52 5.41 -16.88
CA ASP A 214 -14.49 4.38 -17.31
C ASP A 214 -15.50 4.04 -16.20
N GLN A 215 -15.03 4.04 -14.95
CA GLN A 215 -15.81 3.83 -13.73
C GLN A 215 -15.57 5.05 -12.84
N GLN A 216 -16.63 5.85 -12.66
CA GLN A 216 -16.64 7.07 -11.85
C GLN A 216 -17.02 6.75 -10.41
N GLY A 217 -16.72 7.67 -9.49
CA GLY A 217 -17.03 7.53 -8.07
C GLY A 217 -15.95 6.82 -7.26
N ARG A 218 -14.86 6.37 -7.88
CA ARG A 218 -13.73 5.77 -7.15
C ARG A 218 -12.98 6.79 -6.32
N MET A 219 -12.57 6.39 -5.12
CA MET A 219 -11.87 7.20 -4.14
C MET A 219 -10.41 7.42 -4.51
N LYS A 220 -9.93 8.65 -4.31
CA LYS A 220 -8.56 9.12 -4.55
C LYS A 220 -8.21 10.25 -3.57
N PRO A 221 -6.93 10.43 -3.19
CA PRO A 221 -5.79 9.56 -3.48
C PRO A 221 -5.90 8.20 -2.76
N GLU A 222 -5.12 7.21 -3.18
CA GLU A 222 -5.05 5.94 -2.44
C GLU A 222 -4.12 6.01 -1.24
N LEU A 223 -3.14 6.92 -1.24
CA LEU A 223 -2.13 7.03 -0.19
C LEU A 223 -1.67 8.49 -0.06
N VAL A 224 -1.22 8.89 1.12
CA VAL A 224 -0.56 10.19 1.31
C VAL A 224 0.88 10.01 1.77
N ALA A 225 1.72 11.00 1.47
CA ALA A 225 3.10 11.05 1.94
C ALA A 225 3.47 12.48 2.37
N PRO A 226 4.45 12.65 3.27
CA PRO A 226 4.83 13.97 3.77
C PRO A 226 5.66 14.71 2.72
N ALA A 227 5.18 15.89 2.31
CA ALA A 227 5.89 16.82 1.43
C ALA A 227 5.12 18.15 1.34
N ASP A 228 5.78 19.20 0.85
CA ASP A 228 5.13 20.49 0.57
C ASP A 228 4.11 20.44 -0.59
N PHE A 229 4.24 19.47 -1.51
CA PHE A 229 3.42 19.35 -2.72
C PHE A 229 3.30 17.89 -3.15
N THR A 230 2.22 17.54 -3.83
CA THR A 230 1.96 16.17 -4.33
C THR A 230 3.05 15.67 -5.27
N SER A 231 3.67 16.57 -6.05
CA SER A 231 4.82 16.25 -6.89
C SER A 231 6.03 15.73 -6.10
N PHE A 232 6.17 16.10 -4.84
CA PHE A 232 7.27 15.67 -3.96
C PHE A 232 6.85 14.57 -2.98
N ALA A 233 5.55 14.40 -2.72
CA ALA A 233 5.01 13.23 -2.03
C ALA A 233 5.07 11.96 -2.91
N THR A 234 4.78 12.09 -4.21
CA THR A 234 4.81 11.00 -5.20
C THR A 234 6.15 10.22 -5.24
N PRO A 235 7.32 10.87 -5.29
CA PRO A 235 8.61 10.18 -5.22
C PRO A 235 8.92 9.51 -3.89
N VAL A 236 8.35 9.97 -2.77
CA VAL A 236 8.51 9.28 -1.47
C VAL A 236 7.90 7.89 -1.55
N VAL A 237 6.65 7.78 -2.01
CA VAL A 237 5.96 6.48 -2.22
C VAL A 237 6.69 5.62 -3.27
N SER A 238 7.22 6.24 -4.32
CA SER A 238 8.02 5.54 -5.34
C SER A 238 9.30 4.94 -4.73
N GLY A 239 9.94 5.66 -3.81
CA GLY A 239 11.13 5.20 -3.11
C GLY A 239 10.83 4.03 -2.17
N CYS A 240 9.73 4.11 -1.40
CA CYS A 240 9.24 3.00 -0.59
C CYS A 240 9.02 1.73 -1.44
N ALA A 241 8.41 1.87 -2.62
CA ALA A 241 8.26 0.74 -3.54
C ALA A 241 9.61 0.20 -4.05
N ALA A 242 10.61 1.07 -4.28
CA ALA A 242 11.94 0.63 -4.69
C ALA A 242 12.64 -0.18 -3.58
N LEU A 243 12.47 0.21 -2.32
CA LEU A 243 12.99 -0.58 -1.19
C LEU A 243 12.38 -1.98 -1.15
N LEU A 244 11.06 -2.10 -1.39
CA LEU A 244 10.38 -3.41 -1.46
C LEU A 244 10.85 -4.25 -2.66
N TYR A 245 11.08 -3.65 -3.84
CA TYR A 245 11.59 -4.40 -4.99
C TYR A 245 13.04 -4.87 -4.82
N GLU A 246 13.90 -4.12 -4.12
CA GLU A 246 15.21 -4.66 -3.72
C GLU A 246 15.03 -5.80 -2.72
N THR A 247 14.20 -5.58 -1.69
CA THR A 247 13.88 -6.61 -0.68
C THR A 247 13.44 -7.93 -1.33
N HIS A 248 12.60 -7.85 -2.36
CA HIS A 248 12.22 -9.00 -3.19
C HIS A 248 13.43 -9.72 -3.78
N ASP A 249 14.30 -8.98 -4.47
CA ASP A 249 15.43 -9.56 -5.21
C ASP A 249 16.48 -10.18 -4.26
N VAL A 250 16.66 -9.63 -3.06
CA VAL A 250 17.68 -10.07 -2.09
C VAL A 250 17.17 -11.10 -1.07
N THR A 251 15.86 -11.24 -0.90
CA THR A 251 15.25 -12.24 0.01
C THR A 251 14.92 -13.51 -0.76
N PRO A 252 15.59 -14.65 -0.51
CA PRO A 252 15.42 -15.86 -1.32
C PRO A 252 13.98 -16.38 -1.43
N GLU A 253 13.21 -16.31 -0.35
CA GLU A 253 11.82 -16.74 -0.27
C GLU A 253 10.92 -15.90 -1.19
N LEU A 254 11.15 -14.58 -1.22
CA LEU A 254 10.42 -13.65 -2.08
C LEU A 254 10.87 -13.80 -3.55
N ALA A 255 12.17 -13.86 -3.82
CA ALA A 255 12.72 -14.02 -5.17
C ALA A 255 12.29 -15.35 -5.83
N ALA A 256 12.13 -16.42 -5.03
CA ALA A 256 11.61 -17.69 -5.50
C ALA A 256 10.10 -17.64 -5.80
N ASN A 257 9.40 -16.65 -5.26
CA ASN A 257 7.97 -16.47 -5.43
C ASN A 257 7.65 -15.57 -6.64
N SER A 258 7.20 -16.20 -7.73
CA SER A 258 6.91 -15.52 -9.02
C SER A 258 5.75 -14.51 -9.00
N ILE A 259 4.97 -14.46 -7.90
CA ILE A 259 3.89 -13.50 -7.71
C ILE A 259 4.25 -12.35 -6.76
N ALA A 260 5.33 -12.48 -5.97
CA ALA A 260 5.74 -11.46 -5.01
C ALA A 260 6.18 -10.14 -5.68
N ASP A 261 6.66 -10.19 -6.92
CA ASP A 261 7.08 -9.00 -7.71
C ASP A 261 5.93 -8.29 -8.42
N LEU A 262 4.68 -8.77 -8.27
CA LEU A 262 3.55 -8.20 -8.98
C LEU A 262 3.19 -6.83 -8.39
N PRO A 263 2.89 -5.82 -9.22
CA PRO A 263 2.54 -4.48 -8.74
C PRO A 263 1.25 -4.47 -7.90
N GLN A 264 0.36 -5.45 -8.07
CA GLN A 264 -0.82 -5.64 -7.21
C GLN A 264 -0.41 -5.97 -5.77
N VAL A 265 0.57 -6.84 -5.58
CA VAL A 265 1.08 -7.22 -4.26
C VAL A 265 1.76 -6.02 -3.62
N VAL A 266 2.68 -5.37 -4.33
CA VAL A 266 3.38 -4.18 -3.82
C VAL A 266 2.40 -3.04 -3.49
N LYS A 267 1.35 -2.83 -4.31
CA LYS A 267 0.28 -1.88 -4.01
C LYS A 267 -0.48 -2.27 -2.74
N ALA A 268 -0.95 -3.51 -2.63
CA ALA A 268 -1.68 -3.98 -1.44
C ALA A 268 -0.85 -3.83 -0.17
N VAL A 269 0.43 -4.21 -0.22
CA VAL A 269 1.39 -4.09 0.89
C VAL A 269 1.58 -2.64 1.35
N LEU A 270 1.83 -1.72 0.42
CA LEU A 270 2.00 -0.30 0.76
C LEU A 270 0.73 0.32 1.36
N LEU A 271 -0.44 -0.01 0.81
CA LEU A 271 -1.70 0.52 1.31
C LEU A 271 -2.11 -0.11 2.65
N ALA A 272 -1.91 -1.42 2.83
CA ALA A 272 -2.20 -2.12 4.09
C ALA A 272 -1.31 -1.60 5.22
N GLY A 273 -0.01 -1.43 4.93
CA GLY A 273 1.00 -0.95 5.87
C GLY A 273 0.88 0.53 6.23
N ALA A 274 0.09 1.31 5.51
CA ALA A 274 -0.09 2.73 5.80
C ALA A 274 -0.49 2.98 7.26
N SER A 275 0.16 3.94 7.92
CA SER A 275 -0.17 4.36 9.26
C SER A 275 -1.44 5.23 9.26
N ARG A 276 -2.28 5.04 10.28
CA ARG A 276 -3.59 5.68 10.41
C ARG A 276 -3.71 6.24 11.82
N ASP A 277 -3.72 7.55 11.93
CA ASP A 277 -3.95 8.20 13.21
C ASP A 277 -5.39 8.03 13.71
N GLU A 278 -5.67 8.53 14.92
CA GLU A 278 -6.99 8.43 15.55
C GLU A 278 -8.12 9.13 14.77
N THR A 279 -7.79 10.06 13.88
CA THR A 279 -8.75 10.84 13.07
C THR A 279 -9.11 10.17 11.75
N TRP A 280 -8.23 9.30 11.24
CA TRP A 280 -8.46 8.54 10.01
C TRP A 280 -9.76 7.73 10.08
N THR A 281 -10.59 7.83 9.04
CA THR A 281 -11.85 7.08 8.96
C THR A 281 -12.33 6.89 7.52
N ASN A 282 -12.77 5.68 7.19
CA ASN A 282 -13.50 5.42 5.95
C ASN A 282 -15.03 5.51 6.13
N ALA A 283 -15.44 6.34 7.10
CA ALA A 283 -16.83 6.70 7.42
C ALA A 283 -17.81 5.51 7.58
N PRO A 284 -17.48 4.45 8.35
CA PRO A 284 -18.41 3.36 8.57
C PRO A 284 -19.61 3.79 9.40
N GLU A 285 -20.71 3.07 9.26
CA GLU A 285 -21.84 3.24 10.17
C GLU A 285 -21.41 3.04 11.63
N SER A 286 -21.67 4.03 12.49
CA SER A 286 -21.16 4.02 13.87
C SER A 286 -22.08 3.32 14.88
N LYS A 287 -23.33 3.01 14.50
CA LYS A 287 -24.34 2.42 15.39
C LYS A 287 -25.44 1.69 14.63
N GLY A 288 -26.22 0.89 15.36
CA GLY A 288 -27.38 0.18 14.81
C GLY A 288 -26.99 -1.10 14.06
N PRO A 289 -27.94 -1.72 13.35
CA PRO A 289 -27.76 -3.04 12.74
C PRO A 289 -26.70 -3.12 11.64
N GLN A 290 -26.18 -1.99 11.17
CA GLN A 290 -25.15 -1.92 10.14
C GLN A 290 -23.83 -1.35 10.68
N ARG A 291 -23.69 -1.20 12.01
CA ARG A 291 -22.45 -0.71 12.62
C ARG A 291 -21.23 -1.45 12.06
N GLY A 292 -20.21 -0.69 11.64
CA GLY A 292 -18.97 -1.20 11.08
C GLY A 292 -19.05 -1.54 9.58
N ALA A 293 -20.17 -1.31 8.90
CA ALA A 293 -20.23 -1.40 7.44
C ALA A 293 -19.92 -0.05 6.79
N THR A 294 -19.17 -0.07 5.69
CA THR A 294 -18.95 1.08 4.81
C THR A 294 -19.05 0.68 3.34
N SER A 295 -19.41 1.66 2.49
CA SER A 295 -19.28 1.57 1.03
C SER A 295 -18.17 2.48 0.50
N ARG A 296 -17.35 3.03 1.40
CA ARG A 296 -16.21 3.89 1.12
C ARG A 296 -15.00 3.15 1.67
N PRO A 297 -14.13 2.58 0.83
CA PRO A 297 -13.12 1.64 1.32
C PRO A 297 -12.02 2.34 2.11
N ILE A 298 -11.68 3.56 1.73
CA ILE A 298 -10.57 4.34 2.29
C ILE A 298 -11.07 5.71 2.78
N ASP A 299 -10.24 6.46 3.48
CA ASP A 299 -10.54 7.82 3.91
C ASP A 299 -10.64 8.77 2.70
N GLU A 300 -11.55 9.75 2.76
CA GLU A 300 -11.81 10.66 1.63
C GLU A 300 -10.66 11.60 1.34
N ILE A 301 -9.87 11.97 2.35
CA ILE A 301 -8.73 12.89 2.22
C ILE A 301 -7.43 12.09 2.17
N TYR A 302 -7.26 11.17 3.13
CA TYR A 302 -5.97 10.53 3.39
C TYR A 302 -5.82 9.15 2.72
N GLY A 303 -6.84 8.70 1.99
CA GLY A 303 -6.83 7.40 1.35
C GLY A 303 -6.63 6.28 2.37
N ALA A 304 -5.73 5.34 2.10
CA ALA A 304 -5.42 4.26 3.03
C ALA A 304 -4.65 4.71 4.28
N GLY A 305 -4.10 5.93 4.29
CA GLY A 305 -3.28 6.49 5.37
C GLY A 305 -1.97 7.08 4.87
N LEU A 306 -1.09 7.42 5.82
CA LEU A 306 0.27 7.87 5.56
C LEU A 306 1.15 6.67 5.20
N VAL A 307 1.95 6.77 4.13
CA VAL A 307 2.90 5.71 3.77
C VAL A 307 3.84 5.41 4.94
N ASP A 308 4.00 4.12 5.26
CA ASP A 308 4.89 3.63 6.31
C ASP A 308 5.68 2.44 5.77
N ILE A 309 6.98 2.66 5.52
CA ILE A 309 7.85 1.66 4.89
C ILE A 309 8.30 0.58 5.85
N ASP A 310 8.33 0.83 7.17
CA ASP A 310 8.64 -0.22 8.14
C ASP A 310 7.51 -1.24 8.18
N ARG A 311 6.26 -0.77 8.32
CA ARG A 311 5.08 -1.64 8.30
C ARG A 311 4.93 -2.34 6.97
N ALA A 312 5.06 -1.62 5.85
CA ALA A 312 4.99 -2.22 4.52
C ALA A 312 6.06 -3.30 4.31
N HIS A 313 7.30 -3.05 4.76
CA HIS A 313 8.36 -4.07 4.70
C HIS A 313 8.02 -5.27 5.57
N ALA A 314 7.56 -5.07 6.81
CA ALA A 314 7.19 -6.16 7.71
C ALA A 314 6.08 -7.04 7.12
N ILE A 315 5.05 -6.44 6.50
CA ILE A 315 4.02 -7.15 5.73
C ILE A 315 4.65 -7.95 4.60
N TYR A 316 5.53 -7.32 3.80
CA TYR A 316 6.10 -7.98 2.64
C TYR A 316 6.96 -9.20 3.02
N THR A 317 7.80 -9.05 4.04
CA THR A 317 8.65 -10.13 4.57
C THR A 317 7.93 -11.11 5.48
N GLY A 318 6.66 -10.84 5.82
CA GLY A 318 5.73 -11.82 6.40
C GLY A 318 5.33 -12.94 5.43
N LEU A 319 5.78 -12.83 4.18
CA LEU A 319 5.61 -13.76 3.08
C LEU A 319 4.14 -14.01 2.70
N GLU A 320 3.97 -14.78 1.62
CA GLU A 320 2.65 -15.20 1.16
C GLU A 320 2.06 -16.24 2.13
N GLN A 321 0.81 -16.02 2.57
CA GLN A 321 0.06 -16.93 3.43
C GLN A 321 -1.31 -17.20 2.82
N SER A 322 -1.41 -18.31 2.10
CA SER A 322 -2.56 -18.60 1.25
C SER A 322 -3.86 -18.81 2.02
N GLY A 323 -4.94 -18.21 1.51
CA GLY A 323 -6.29 -18.48 1.94
C GLY A 323 -6.86 -19.79 1.38
N THR A 324 -8.12 -20.06 1.69
CA THR A 324 -8.83 -21.25 1.20
C THR A 324 -10.23 -20.89 0.69
N GLY A 325 -10.74 -21.64 -0.30
CA GLY A 325 -12.08 -21.41 -0.84
C GLY A 325 -13.24 -21.73 0.13
N GLU A 326 -12.93 -22.38 1.24
CA GLU A 326 -13.84 -22.68 2.35
C GLU A 326 -13.20 -22.22 3.66
N LEU A 327 -13.99 -22.03 4.72
CA LEU A 327 -13.44 -21.62 6.02
C LEU A 327 -12.45 -22.69 6.55
N ALA A 328 -11.21 -22.27 6.80
CA ALA A 328 -10.17 -23.15 7.32
C ALA A 328 -10.41 -23.56 8.79
N ALA A 329 -10.07 -24.80 9.12
CA ALA A 329 -10.16 -25.33 10.49
C ALA A 329 -9.06 -24.79 11.42
N SER A 330 -8.03 -24.15 10.87
CA SER A 330 -6.92 -23.54 11.61
C SER A 330 -6.59 -22.18 11.02
N ALA A 331 -5.82 -21.37 11.74
CA ALA A 331 -5.31 -20.11 11.24
C ALA A 331 -4.54 -20.29 9.91
N THR A 332 -4.78 -19.37 8.98
CA THR A 332 -4.06 -19.23 7.71
C THR A 332 -3.37 -17.87 7.59
N MET A 333 -3.63 -16.94 8.52
CA MET A 333 -2.89 -15.70 8.69
C MET A 333 -2.21 -15.71 10.06
N ALA A 334 -0.96 -15.26 10.09
CA ALA A 334 -0.19 -15.00 11.29
C ALA A 334 0.67 -13.75 11.08
N GLY A 335 0.66 -12.85 12.06
CA GLY A 335 1.39 -11.58 12.01
C GLY A 335 1.09 -10.77 10.73
N PRO A 336 1.94 -9.80 10.38
CA PRO A 336 1.82 -9.08 9.12
C PRO A 336 2.14 -10.03 7.95
N GLY A 337 1.44 -9.90 6.83
CA GLY A 337 1.58 -10.83 5.70
C GLY A 337 0.69 -10.46 4.52
N TRP A 338 0.75 -11.26 3.45
CA TRP A 338 -0.05 -11.03 2.25
C TRP A 338 -0.43 -12.34 1.57
N ASP A 339 -1.38 -12.27 0.64
CA ASP A 339 -1.76 -13.36 -0.25
C ASP A 339 -2.15 -12.80 -1.63
N PHE A 340 -2.13 -13.66 -2.63
CA PHE A 340 -2.52 -13.34 -3.99
C PHE A 340 -3.34 -14.47 -4.61
N GLU A 341 -4.55 -14.15 -5.08
CA GLU A 341 -5.46 -15.15 -5.64
C GLU A 341 -6.08 -14.68 -6.97
N SER A 342 -6.34 -15.66 -7.84
CA SER A 342 -7.09 -15.47 -9.08
C SER A 342 -8.55 -15.87 -8.89
N MET A 343 -9.42 -14.91 -8.58
CA MET A 343 -10.82 -15.17 -8.29
C MET A 343 -11.71 -15.15 -9.53
N SER A 344 -12.44 -16.24 -9.76
CA SER A 344 -13.51 -16.38 -10.73
C SER A 344 -14.85 -15.85 -10.19
N ASN A 345 -15.82 -15.67 -11.09
CA ASN A 345 -17.14 -15.18 -10.72
C ASN A 345 -17.79 -16.01 -9.60
N GLY A 346 -18.24 -15.35 -8.53
CA GLY A 346 -18.93 -15.98 -7.41
C GLY A 346 -18.02 -16.76 -6.45
N GLU A 347 -16.70 -16.74 -6.66
CA GLU A 347 -15.77 -17.34 -5.72
C GLU A 347 -15.62 -16.52 -4.45
N VAL A 348 -15.31 -17.22 -3.36
CA VAL A 348 -14.95 -16.65 -2.07
C VAL A 348 -13.56 -17.16 -1.68
N LEU A 349 -12.83 -16.33 -0.97
CA LEU A 349 -11.54 -16.67 -0.36
C LEU A 349 -11.63 -16.35 1.13
N TRP A 350 -11.23 -17.30 1.97
CA TRP A 350 -11.24 -17.19 3.41
C TRP A 350 -9.82 -17.20 3.94
N HIS A 351 -9.59 -16.35 4.94
CA HIS A 351 -8.43 -16.46 5.80
C HIS A 351 -8.85 -16.43 7.27
N ARG A 352 -8.22 -17.25 8.12
CA ARG A 352 -8.50 -17.34 9.55
C ARG A 352 -7.30 -16.87 10.37
N PHE A 353 -7.55 -16.18 11.47
CA PHE A 353 -6.54 -15.79 12.45
C PHE A 353 -7.13 -15.78 13.86
N SER A 354 -6.25 -15.71 14.85
CA SER A 354 -6.62 -15.57 16.26
C SER A 354 -5.84 -14.42 16.86
N ILE A 355 -6.45 -13.74 17.83
CA ILE A 355 -5.78 -12.74 18.67
C ILE A 355 -6.02 -13.07 20.14
N ASP A 356 -4.95 -13.05 20.93
CA ASP A 356 -4.97 -13.49 22.33
C ASP A 356 -5.12 -12.32 23.32
N ALA A 357 -4.86 -11.10 22.84
CA ALA A 357 -5.03 -9.85 23.56
C ALA A 357 -5.87 -8.87 22.72
N VAL A 358 -6.35 -7.79 23.36
CA VAL A 358 -7.06 -6.72 22.65
C VAL A 358 -6.10 -6.12 21.62
N ALA A 359 -6.49 -6.18 20.35
CA ALA A 359 -5.70 -5.59 19.28
C ALA A 359 -5.99 -4.08 19.17
N ASP A 360 -4.97 -3.26 19.43
CA ASP A 360 -5.06 -1.80 19.27
C ASP A 360 -5.46 -1.40 17.85
N GLU A 361 -4.92 -2.11 16.85
CA GLU A 361 -5.20 -1.91 15.44
C GLU A 361 -5.05 -3.23 14.66
N ILE A 362 -6.04 -3.50 13.80
CA ILE A 362 -5.96 -4.48 12.72
C ILE A 362 -6.29 -3.77 11.41
N GLY A 363 -5.45 -3.98 10.40
CA GLY A 363 -5.67 -3.52 9.03
C GLY A 363 -5.64 -4.70 8.06
N ILE A 364 -6.67 -4.86 7.24
CA ILE A 364 -6.72 -5.87 6.17
C ILE A 364 -7.20 -5.18 4.91
N LEU A 365 -6.37 -5.18 3.86
CA LEU A 365 -6.63 -4.47 2.63
C LEU A 365 -6.48 -5.39 1.43
N VAL A 366 -7.41 -5.30 0.49
CA VAL A 366 -7.33 -6.00 -0.79
C VAL A 366 -7.32 -4.99 -1.93
N THR A 367 -6.54 -5.25 -2.97
CA THR A 367 -6.63 -4.55 -4.25
C THR A 367 -6.77 -5.53 -5.40
N TRP A 368 -7.43 -5.10 -6.46
CA TRP A 368 -7.52 -5.90 -7.68
C TRP A 368 -7.46 -5.02 -8.91
N ASN A 369 -7.10 -5.64 -10.04
CA ASN A 369 -6.94 -4.95 -11.30
C ASN A 369 -8.16 -5.14 -12.18
N ARG A 370 -8.65 -4.05 -12.80
CA ARG A 370 -9.53 -4.16 -13.97
C ARG A 370 -8.81 -4.87 -15.12
N VAL A 371 -9.56 -5.48 -16.04
CA VAL A 371 -8.97 -6.09 -17.24
C VAL A 371 -9.25 -5.22 -18.45
N VAL A 372 -8.22 -4.89 -19.23
CA VAL A 372 -8.32 -4.05 -20.42
C VAL A 372 -8.03 -4.87 -21.67
N ALA A 373 -8.92 -4.78 -22.67
CA ALA A 373 -8.66 -5.42 -23.95
C ALA A 373 -7.47 -4.76 -24.67
N SER A 374 -6.64 -5.54 -25.36
CA SER A 374 -5.43 -5.06 -26.05
C SER A 374 -5.69 -4.06 -27.19
N ASN A 375 -6.94 -3.95 -27.65
CA ASN A 375 -7.38 -2.92 -28.60
C ASN A 375 -7.85 -1.62 -27.92
N PHE A 376 -7.82 -1.57 -26.59
CA PHE A 376 -8.24 -0.45 -25.72
C PHE A 376 -9.71 -0.03 -25.91
N ALA A 377 -10.55 -0.89 -26.50
CA ALA A 377 -11.94 -0.58 -26.82
C ALA A 377 -12.87 -0.80 -25.63
N ILE A 378 -12.55 -1.74 -24.75
CA ILE A 378 -13.35 -2.10 -23.57
C ILE A 378 -12.46 -2.47 -22.38
N SER A 379 -13.02 -2.36 -21.18
CA SER A 379 -12.48 -2.91 -19.94
C SER A 379 -13.58 -3.57 -19.12
N THR A 380 -13.22 -4.53 -18.27
CA THR A 380 -14.10 -5.17 -17.29
C THR A 380 -13.68 -4.75 -15.88
N HIS A 381 -14.64 -4.48 -15.01
CA HIS A 381 -14.42 -4.04 -13.63
C HIS A 381 -15.01 -5.10 -12.70
N PRO A 382 -14.17 -6.01 -12.16
CA PRO A 382 -14.57 -6.93 -11.09
C PRO A 382 -14.98 -6.16 -9.84
N ASP A 383 -15.87 -6.75 -9.05
CA ASP A 383 -16.42 -6.17 -7.82
C ASP A 383 -16.23 -7.19 -6.69
N LEU A 384 -15.50 -6.79 -5.65
CA LEU A 384 -15.05 -7.64 -4.57
C LEU A 384 -15.38 -6.97 -3.24
N ASP A 385 -16.05 -7.70 -2.36
CA ASP A 385 -16.37 -7.26 -1.00
C ASP A 385 -15.42 -7.91 0.02
N LEU A 386 -15.09 -7.18 1.07
CA LEU A 386 -14.28 -7.65 2.21
C LEU A 386 -15.09 -7.59 3.50
N GLU A 387 -15.16 -8.70 4.25
CA GLU A 387 -15.89 -8.77 5.52
C GLU A 387 -15.16 -9.59 6.59
N LEU A 388 -15.13 -9.09 7.83
CA LEU A 388 -14.57 -9.73 9.01
C LEU A 388 -15.66 -10.41 9.84
N PHE A 389 -15.39 -11.65 10.21
CA PHE A 389 -16.26 -12.53 10.99
C PHE A 389 -15.56 -12.93 12.27
N ARG A 390 -16.33 -13.13 13.34
CA ARG A 390 -15.91 -13.89 14.52
C ARG A 390 -16.22 -15.37 14.28
N ILE A 391 -15.36 -16.27 14.73
CA ILE A 391 -15.65 -17.70 14.74
C ILE A 391 -16.18 -18.10 16.12
N VAL A 392 -17.38 -18.67 16.15
CA VAL A 392 -18.03 -19.19 17.37
C VAL A 392 -18.48 -20.61 17.07
N ASP A 393 -17.99 -21.58 17.84
CA ASP A 393 -18.28 -23.01 17.63
C ASP A 393 -18.02 -23.47 16.16
N GLU A 394 -16.90 -23.02 15.57
CA GLU A 394 -16.52 -23.26 14.16
C GLU A 394 -17.46 -22.65 13.10
N VAL A 395 -18.35 -21.74 13.50
CA VAL A 395 -19.28 -21.03 12.60
C VAL A 395 -18.87 -19.55 12.47
N PRO A 396 -18.77 -19.00 11.26
CA PRO A 396 -18.49 -17.58 11.08
C PRO A 396 -19.76 -16.75 11.36
N GLU A 397 -19.66 -15.86 12.33
CA GLU A 397 -20.66 -14.85 12.68
C GLU A 397 -20.21 -13.46 12.24
N SER A 398 -21.05 -12.77 11.45
CA SER A 398 -20.72 -11.41 10.97
C SER A 398 -20.56 -10.46 12.15
N LEU A 399 -19.52 -9.62 12.10
CA LEU A 399 -19.33 -8.55 13.08
C LEU A 399 -20.16 -7.29 12.76
N VAL A 400 -20.85 -7.23 11.62
CA VAL A 400 -21.70 -6.09 11.27
C VAL A 400 -22.83 -5.95 12.29
N GLY A 401 -22.95 -4.77 12.90
CA GLY A 401 -23.92 -4.52 13.96
C GLY A 401 -23.47 -5.00 15.35
N ALA A 402 -22.27 -5.58 15.50
CA ALA A 402 -21.74 -5.98 16.80
C ALA A 402 -21.53 -4.78 17.74
N GLY A 403 -21.63 -5.02 19.04
CA GLY A 403 -21.53 -3.99 20.07
C GLY A 403 -20.10 -3.46 20.27
N ALA A 404 -19.98 -2.35 20.99
CA ALA A 404 -18.68 -1.74 21.31
C ALA A 404 -17.77 -2.63 22.18
N GLY A 405 -18.33 -3.65 22.85
CA GLY A 405 -17.56 -4.66 23.59
C GLY A 405 -17.05 -5.81 22.72
N THR A 406 -17.07 -5.67 21.38
CA THR A 406 -16.42 -6.59 20.45
C THR A 406 -15.32 -5.89 19.67
N PHE A 407 -15.58 -4.66 19.24
CA PHE A 407 -14.56 -3.76 18.71
C PHE A 407 -14.90 -2.31 19.08
N ALA A 408 -13.89 -1.50 19.39
CA ALA A 408 -14.09 -0.11 19.82
C ALA A 408 -14.55 0.80 18.66
N SER A 409 -13.83 0.78 17.53
CA SER A 409 -14.13 1.63 16.37
C SER A 409 -13.60 1.03 15.06
N GLY A 410 -13.92 1.70 13.94
CA GLY A 410 -13.54 1.27 12.60
C GLY A 410 -14.64 0.49 11.87
N ASN A 411 -14.25 -0.26 10.84
CA ASN A 411 -15.14 -1.01 9.97
C ASN A 411 -14.76 -2.49 9.93
N VAL A 412 -15.77 -3.34 9.83
CA VAL A 412 -15.67 -4.81 9.72
C VAL A 412 -16.25 -5.33 8.42
N ARG A 413 -16.85 -4.45 7.60
CA ARG A 413 -17.22 -4.73 6.22
C ARG A 413 -16.93 -3.52 5.35
N SER A 414 -16.33 -3.77 4.19
CA SER A 414 -16.05 -2.78 3.16
C SER A 414 -16.58 -3.35 1.83
N ALA A 415 -17.50 -2.60 1.21
CA ALA A 415 -18.26 -3.04 0.03
C ALA A 415 -18.57 -1.85 -0.89
N SER A 416 -17.59 -1.41 -1.67
CA SER A 416 -17.74 -0.38 -2.69
C SER A 416 -18.06 -0.99 -4.05
N ALA A 417 -19.16 -0.56 -4.65
CA ALA A 417 -19.56 -1.00 -5.99
C ALA A 417 -18.70 -0.43 -7.13
N VAL A 418 -17.75 0.47 -6.82
CA VAL A 418 -16.98 1.19 -7.85
C VAL A 418 -15.48 1.08 -7.67
N ASP A 419 -14.99 0.96 -6.44
CA ASP A 419 -13.56 0.93 -6.15
C ASP A 419 -12.92 -0.40 -6.53
N ASN A 420 -11.60 -0.40 -6.60
CA ASN A 420 -10.80 -1.59 -6.80
C ASN A 420 -9.81 -1.82 -5.65
N VAL A 421 -10.25 -1.37 -4.47
CA VAL A 421 -9.63 -1.49 -3.16
C VAL A 421 -10.75 -1.66 -2.13
N GLU A 422 -10.57 -2.56 -1.17
CA GLU A 422 -11.38 -2.62 0.05
C GLU A 422 -10.44 -2.67 1.25
N LEU A 423 -10.81 -2.02 2.35
CA LEU A 423 -10.01 -1.97 3.57
C LEU A 423 -10.90 -2.17 4.79
N ILE A 424 -10.53 -3.12 5.62
CA ILE A 424 -11.01 -3.30 7.00
C ILE A 424 -9.96 -2.70 7.92
N HIS A 425 -10.38 -1.73 8.72
CA HIS A 425 -9.55 -1.12 9.76
C HIS A 425 -10.34 -1.14 11.07
N VAL A 426 -9.84 -1.86 12.07
CA VAL A 426 -10.53 -2.07 13.35
C VAL A 426 -9.59 -1.67 14.48
N ARG A 427 -10.14 -0.96 15.48
CA ARG A 427 -9.43 -0.65 16.72
C ARG A 427 -10.10 -1.27 17.93
N GLY A 428 -9.29 -1.73 18.88
CA GLY A 428 -9.74 -2.39 20.10
C GLY A 428 -10.57 -3.64 19.80
N LEU A 429 -10.11 -4.49 18.88
CA LEU A 429 -10.77 -5.79 18.62
C LEU A 429 -10.47 -6.72 19.81
N GLU A 430 -11.52 -7.24 20.43
CA GLU A 430 -11.39 -8.14 21.58
C GLU A 430 -10.75 -9.49 21.20
N PRO A 431 -10.08 -10.19 22.13
CA PRO A 431 -9.54 -11.52 21.91
C PRO A 431 -10.56 -12.51 21.33
N GLY A 432 -10.07 -13.39 20.46
CA GLY A 432 -10.86 -14.47 19.88
C GLY A 432 -10.35 -14.96 18.53
N ASP A 433 -11.12 -15.90 17.98
CA ASP A 433 -10.92 -16.42 16.63
C ASP A 433 -11.73 -15.61 15.62
N TYR A 434 -11.07 -15.27 14.51
CA TYR A 434 -11.62 -14.43 13.46
C TYR A 434 -11.35 -15.03 12.09
N ALA A 435 -12.17 -14.66 11.12
CA ALA A 435 -11.90 -14.93 9.72
C ALA A 435 -12.28 -13.73 8.87
N VAL A 436 -11.49 -13.46 7.83
CA VAL A 436 -11.83 -12.51 6.78
C VAL A 436 -12.29 -13.27 5.54
N ARG A 437 -13.37 -12.79 4.93
CA ARG A 437 -13.89 -13.29 3.66
C ARG A 437 -13.75 -12.21 2.59
N LEU A 438 -13.08 -12.58 1.51
CA LEU A 438 -13.10 -11.86 0.25
C LEU A 438 -14.13 -12.54 -0.66
N SER A 439 -15.07 -11.78 -1.22
CA SER A 439 -16.14 -12.33 -2.06
C SER A 439 -16.19 -11.60 -3.39
N ARG A 440 -16.17 -12.34 -4.51
CA ARG A 440 -16.38 -11.74 -5.82
C ARG A 440 -17.86 -11.75 -6.20
N ILE A 441 -18.46 -10.57 -6.30
CA ILE A 441 -19.93 -10.41 -6.39
C ILE A 441 -20.43 -9.92 -7.75
N ASP A 442 -19.55 -9.54 -8.67
CA ASP A 442 -19.92 -9.11 -10.02
C ASP A 442 -20.37 -10.24 -10.96
N GLY A 443 -20.96 -9.87 -12.10
CA GLY A 443 -21.35 -10.79 -13.18
C GLY A 443 -20.29 -11.02 -14.28
N ASN A 444 -19.06 -10.51 -14.14
CA ASN A 444 -18.04 -10.66 -15.19
C ASN A 444 -17.47 -12.09 -15.20
N SER A 445 -17.25 -12.63 -16.39
CA SER A 445 -16.74 -13.99 -16.59
C SER A 445 -15.21 -14.10 -16.58
N VAL A 446 -14.50 -12.98 -16.64
CA VAL A 446 -13.03 -12.95 -16.64
C VAL A 446 -12.54 -13.00 -15.20
N SER A 447 -11.65 -13.95 -14.86
CA SER A 447 -11.03 -14.01 -13.52
C SER A 447 -10.27 -12.72 -13.21
N THR A 448 -10.36 -12.27 -11.96
CA THR A 448 -9.62 -11.11 -11.46
C THR A 448 -8.44 -11.58 -10.63
N ARG A 449 -7.39 -10.75 -10.60
CA ARG A 449 -6.19 -10.99 -9.80
C ARG A 449 -6.26 -10.06 -8.60
N ALA A 450 -6.49 -10.61 -7.42
CA ALA A 450 -6.62 -9.89 -6.17
C ALA A 450 -5.39 -10.13 -5.30
N ALA A 451 -4.85 -9.07 -4.71
CA ALA A 451 -3.80 -9.14 -3.71
C ALA A 451 -4.38 -8.61 -2.40
N ILE A 452 -4.34 -9.43 -1.35
CA ILE A 452 -4.75 -9.07 0.00
C ILE A 452 -3.50 -8.96 0.88
N ALA A 453 -3.43 -7.95 1.72
CA ALA A 453 -2.32 -7.70 2.62
C ALA A 453 -2.87 -7.24 3.97
N TRP A 454 -2.20 -7.59 5.05
CA TRP A 454 -2.70 -7.29 6.38
C TRP A 454 -1.58 -6.88 7.33
N TRP A 455 -1.92 -5.90 8.15
CA TRP A 455 -1.28 -5.66 9.43
C TRP A 455 -2.13 -6.34 10.50
N LEU A 456 -1.66 -7.51 10.95
CA LEU A 456 -2.08 -8.06 12.23
C LEU A 456 -0.94 -7.80 13.20
N PRO A 457 -1.22 -7.37 14.43
CA PRO A 457 -0.20 -7.44 15.47
C PRO A 457 0.33 -8.87 15.47
N PRO A 458 1.66 -9.09 15.51
CA PRO A 458 2.18 -10.41 15.77
C PRO A 458 1.40 -10.97 16.95
N ALA A 459 0.96 -12.22 16.88
CA ALA A 459 0.60 -12.93 18.11
C ALA A 459 1.77 -12.65 19.04
N ALA A 460 1.52 -11.99 20.19
CA ALA A 460 2.59 -11.60 21.09
C ALA A 460 3.49 -12.81 21.16
N ASP A 461 4.74 -12.70 20.65
CA ASP A 461 5.70 -13.78 20.80
C ASP A 461 5.54 -14.15 22.24
N SER A 462 5.05 -15.36 22.55
CA SER A 462 4.69 -15.70 23.91
C SER A 462 6.00 -15.56 24.67
N ILE A 463 6.24 -14.40 25.28
CA ILE A 463 7.55 -14.08 25.83
C ILE A 463 7.57 -15.05 27.00
N PRO A 464 8.46 -16.06 27.00
CA PRO A 464 8.39 -17.05 28.05
C PRO A 464 8.48 -16.29 29.39
N GLY A 465 7.49 -16.49 30.26
CA GLY A 465 7.37 -15.76 31.53
C GLY A 465 6.52 -14.48 31.52
N ASP A 466 6.04 -13.96 30.38
CA ASP A 466 5.04 -12.87 30.28
C ASP A 466 3.64 -13.48 30.42
N LEU A 467 3.21 -13.61 31.68
CA LEU A 467 1.99 -14.29 32.08
C LEU A 467 0.78 -13.35 32.08
N ASN A 468 0.99 -12.04 31.95
CA ASN A 468 -0.07 -11.05 31.87
C ASN A 468 -0.25 -10.47 30.44
N HIS A 469 0.63 -10.84 29.52
CA HIS A 469 0.68 -10.45 28.11
C HIS A 469 0.85 -8.94 27.87
N ASP A 470 1.63 -8.26 28.73
CA ASP A 470 1.92 -6.83 28.60
C ASP A 470 3.21 -6.53 27.80
N GLY A 471 3.86 -7.57 27.28
CA GLY A 471 5.08 -7.49 26.50
C GLY A 471 6.34 -7.37 27.36
N ARG A 472 6.26 -7.58 28.68
CA ARG A 472 7.38 -7.62 29.62
C ARG A 472 7.29 -8.86 30.51
N VAL A 473 8.42 -9.22 31.12
CA VAL A 473 8.51 -10.19 32.21
C VAL A 473 8.95 -9.44 33.46
N ASP A 474 8.00 -9.11 34.32
CA ASP A 474 8.22 -8.28 35.50
C ASP A 474 7.45 -8.74 36.76
N GLY A 475 7.30 -7.83 37.73
CA GLY A 475 6.63 -8.10 38.99
C GLY A 475 5.14 -8.42 38.85
N ALA A 476 4.48 -7.97 37.79
CA ALA A 476 3.11 -8.29 37.48
C ALA A 476 2.97 -9.76 37.06
N ASP A 477 3.85 -10.26 36.20
CA ASP A 477 3.91 -11.68 35.83
C ASP A 477 4.24 -12.56 37.01
N PHE A 478 5.18 -12.12 37.85
CA PHE A 478 5.48 -12.85 39.07
C PHE A 478 4.27 -12.94 40.01
N GLY A 479 3.44 -11.90 40.06
CA GLY A 479 2.14 -11.92 40.74
C GLY A 479 1.17 -12.95 40.15
N VAL A 480 1.09 -13.04 38.82
CA VAL A 480 0.27 -14.05 38.12
C VAL A 480 0.79 -15.46 38.40
N LEU A 481 2.10 -15.69 38.36
CA LEU A 481 2.73 -16.98 38.68
C LEU A 481 2.40 -17.43 40.11
N LEU A 482 2.50 -16.53 41.08
CA LEU A 482 2.14 -16.81 42.48
C LEU A 482 0.65 -17.09 42.68
N SER A 483 -0.22 -16.49 41.86
CA SER A 483 -1.66 -16.75 41.90
C SER A 483 -2.00 -18.18 41.43
N ARG A 484 -1.16 -18.77 40.58
CA ARG A 484 -1.30 -20.11 40.00
C ARG A 484 -0.48 -21.17 40.74
N TRP A 485 0.09 -20.85 41.90
CA TRP A 485 0.99 -21.72 42.66
C TRP A 485 0.37 -23.08 43.03
N GLY A 486 1.08 -24.16 42.74
CA GLY A 486 0.66 -25.54 43.01
C GLY A 486 -0.44 -26.09 42.09
N THR A 487 -0.76 -25.36 41.02
CA THR A 487 -1.65 -25.85 39.95
C THR A 487 -0.86 -26.55 38.86
N ALA A 488 -1.57 -27.16 37.89
CA ALA A 488 -0.98 -27.73 36.66
C ALA A 488 -1.30 -26.84 35.45
N ASP A 489 -1.32 -25.52 35.67
CA ASP A 489 -1.60 -24.54 34.63
C ASP A 489 -0.43 -24.48 33.65
N PRO A 490 -0.63 -24.85 32.37
CA PRO A 490 0.45 -24.98 31.40
C PRO A 490 1.10 -23.65 31.01
N GLU A 491 0.44 -22.51 31.21
CA GLU A 491 1.05 -21.20 30.93
C GLU A 491 2.04 -20.78 32.02
N ALA A 492 1.82 -21.21 33.27
CA ALA A 492 2.65 -20.85 34.41
C ALA A 492 3.65 -21.95 34.83
N ASP A 493 3.55 -23.15 34.26
CA ASP A 493 4.51 -24.27 34.37
C ASP A 493 5.66 -24.07 33.36
N LEU A 494 6.39 -22.97 33.55
CA LEU A 494 7.49 -22.51 32.69
C LEU A 494 8.67 -23.50 32.61
N ASP A 495 8.79 -24.43 33.55
CA ASP A 495 9.84 -25.47 33.53
C ASP A 495 9.35 -26.86 33.07
N ASP A 496 8.10 -26.96 32.60
CA ASP A 496 7.43 -28.18 32.15
C ASP A 496 7.48 -29.33 33.19
N SER A 497 7.52 -29.03 34.48
CA SER A 497 7.56 -30.05 35.54
C SER A 497 6.20 -30.72 35.79
N GLY A 498 5.13 -30.16 35.23
CA GLY A 498 3.74 -30.56 35.44
C GLY A 498 3.10 -29.87 36.64
N SER A 499 3.75 -28.87 37.25
CA SER A 499 3.19 -28.10 38.35
C SER A 499 3.90 -26.76 38.58
N VAL A 500 3.11 -25.70 38.74
CA VAL A 500 3.63 -24.35 39.04
C VAL A 500 4.25 -24.32 40.45
N GLY A 501 5.55 -24.06 40.52
CA GLY A 501 6.34 -24.08 41.75
C GLY A 501 7.66 -23.34 41.65
N GLY A 502 8.63 -23.77 42.46
CA GLY A 502 9.91 -23.06 42.61
C GLY A 502 10.80 -23.09 41.38
N GLY A 503 10.63 -24.07 40.50
CA GLY A 503 11.36 -24.16 39.23
C GLY A 503 10.94 -23.04 38.27
N ASP A 504 9.64 -22.78 38.16
CA ASP A 504 9.06 -21.74 37.31
C ASP A 504 9.47 -20.34 37.75
N ILE A 505 9.64 -20.09 39.05
CA ILE A 505 10.25 -18.84 39.55
C ILE A 505 11.65 -18.66 38.97
N GLY A 506 12.44 -19.74 38.95
CA GLY A 506 13.80 -19.70 38.40
C GLY A 506 13.81 -19.35 36.92
N VAL A 507 12.85 -19.88 36.16
CA VAL A 507 12.67 -19.59 34.74
C VAL A 507 12.20 -18.15 34.53
N LEU A 508 11.15 -17.71 35.23
CA LEU A 508 10.61 -16.35 35.13
C LEU A 508 11.66 -15.28 35.47
N LEU A 509 12.45 -15.47 36.54
CA LEU A 509 13.53 -14.55 36.89
C LEU A 509 14.68 -14.54 35.88
N ALA A 510 14.92 -15.65 35.17
CA ALA A 510 15.92 -15.70 34.11
C ALA A 510 15.47 -14.93 32.85
N LEU A 511 14.17 -14.73 32.70
CA LEU A 511 13.52 -14.07 31.57
C LEU A 511 13.16 -12.61 31.88
N TRP A 512 13.52 -12.11 33.07
CA TRP A 512 13.16 -10.78 33.56
C TRP A 512 13.61 -9.64 32.64
N THR A 513 12.67 -8.78 32.25
CA THR A 513 12.93 -7.68 31.31
C THR A 513 12.98 -6.29 31.96
N GLY A 514 12.55 -6.14 33.21
CA GLY A 514 12.72 -4.90 33.98
C GLY A 514 11.51 -4.49 34.78
#